data_AF-A0A212DGL0-F1
#
_entry.id   AF-A0A212DGL0-F1
#
_cell.length_a   1.000
_cell.length_b   1.000
_cell.length_c   1.000
_cell.angle_alpha   90.00
_cell.angle_beta   90.00
_cell.angle_gamma   90.00
#
_symmetry.space_group_name_H-M   'P 1'
#
loop_
_entity.id
_entity.type
_entity.pdbx_description
1 polymer ?
#
loop_
_entity_poly.entity_id
_entity_poly.type
_entity_poly.pdbx_seq_one_letter_code
_entity_poly.pdbx_strand_id
1 'polypeptide(L)'
;MGETNGPDNPVITVEPLGFSEEGFGAGRYTCLAHNSRLDIHTQTSVQLSIHYPPKAQPSCAVLPAPGALSLVCTWPGGLPAAQLQWAGPQGAGPTALGNVTWSYAATQLPNSSAFTCTGRHPALALPVLVRITLSPVFTPTVA
;
A
#
# COMPACT_ATOMS: atom_id res chain seq x y z
N MET A 1 -15.29 46.91 -29.33
CA MET A 1 -15.72 45.71 -28.59
C MET A 1 -14.51 44.80 -28.55
N GLY A 2 -13.80 44.74 -27.42
CA GLY A 2 -12.57 43.96 -27.30
C GLY A 2 -12.90 42.57 -26.77
N GLU A 3 -12.54 41.54 -27.52
CA GLU A 3 -12.64 40.15 -27.07
C GLU A 3 -11.73 39.95 -25.86
N THR A 4 -12.30 39.60 -24.71
CA THR A 4 -11.54 39.11 -23.55
C THR A 4 -11.23 37.63 -23.76
N ASN A 5 -10.36 37.32 -24.71
CA ASN A 5 -9.86 35.97 -24.92
C ASN A 5 -8.90 35.62 -23.78
N GLY A 6 -9.42 34.95 -22.75
CA GLY A 6 -8.58 34.32 -21.73
C GLY A 6 -7.88 33.08 -22.30
N PRO A 7 -6.80 32.58 -21.66
CA PRO A 7 -6.18 31.34 -22.07
C PRO A 7 -7.16 30.18 -21.89
N ASP A 8 -7.45 29.46 -22.97
CA ASP A 8 -8.22 28.22 -22.91
C ASP A 8 -7.43 27.16 -22.13
N ASN A 9 -8.06 26.58 -21.12
CA ASN A 9 -7.52 25.49 -20.29
C ASN A 9 -6.18 25.80 -19.59
N PRO A 10 -6.16 26.70 -18.58
CA PRO A 10 -4.94 26.96 -17.81
C PRO A 10 -4.47 25.67 -17.09
N VAL A 11 -3.26 25.21 -17.44
CA VAL A 11 -2.64 24.02 -16.84
C VAL A 11 -1.63 24.43 -15.78
N ILE A 12 -1.76 23.88 -14.57
CA ILE A 12 -0.75 23.98 -13.52
C ILE A 12 0.04 22.67 -13.52
N THR A 13 1.31 22.73 -13.89
CA THR A 13 2.25 21.60 -13.80
C THR A 13 2.93 21.64 -12.43
N VAL A 14 2.81 20.55 -11.67
CA VAL A 14 3.48 20.39 -10.36
C VAL A 14 4.64 19.41 -10.54
N GLU A 15 5.85 19.93 -10.70
CA GLU A 15 7.09 19.15 -10.88
C GLU A 15 8.18 19.62 -9.91
N PRO A 16 8.97 18.71 -9.31
CA PRO A 16 8.64 17.35 -8.89
C PRO A 16 7.86 17.35 -7.57
N LEU A 17 7.09 16.29 -7.30
CA LEU A 17 6.50 16.00 -5.99
C LEU A 17 7.60 15.55 -5.02
N GLY A 18 8.52 16.47 -4.72
CA GLY A 18 9.61 16.29 -3.80
C GLY A 18 9.17 16.50 -2.35
N PHE A 19 9.85 15.83 -1.45
CA PHE A 19 9.92 16.21 -0.04
C PHE A 19 10.61 17.56 0.05
N SER A 20 9.88 18.66 -0.03
CA SER A 20 10.41 19.95 0.39
C SER A 20 10.37 20.03 1.92
N GLU A 21 11.33 20.73 2.52
CA GLU A 21 11.41 20.93 3.98
C GLU A 21 10.17 21.66 4.56
N GLU A 22 9.32 22.21 3.70
CA GLU A 22 8.13 23.03 4.04
C GLU A 22 6.82 22.22 4.07
N GLY A 23 6.83 20.93 3.71
CA GLY A 23 5.66 20.08 3.87
C GLY A 23 5.40 19.14 2.70
N PHE A 24 4.64 18.09 3.01
CA PHE A 24 4.16 17.09 2.08
C PHE A 24 3.45 17.78 0.90
N GLY A 25 3.87 17.54 -0.35
CA GLY A 25 3.15 18.00 -1.55
C GLY A 25 1.78 17.34 -1.76
N ALA A 26 1.18 16.77 -0.70
CA ALA A 26 -0.20 16.32 -0.70
C ALA A 26 -1.07 17.39 -0.05
N GLY A 27 -2.18 17.72 -0.69
CA GLY A 27 -3.02 18.81 -0.22
C GLY A 27 -4.02 19.27 -1.27
N ARG A 28 -4.79 20.30 -0.91
CA ARG A 28 -5.77 20.90 -1.80
C ARG A 28 -5.16 22.07 -2.55
N TYR A 29 -4.92 21.90 -3.83
CA TYR A 29 -4.41 22.93 -4.73
C TYR A 29 -5.58 23.68 -5.34
N THR A 30 -5.52 25.00 -5.39
CA THR A 30 -6.60 25.84 -5.94
C THR A 30 -6.04 26.72 -7.05
N CYS A 31 -6.62 26.60 -8.24
CA CYS A 31 -6.35 27.48 -9.37
C CYS A 31 -7.34 28.66 -9.31
N LEU A 32 -6.82 29.88 -9.22
CA LEU A 32 -7.60 31.11 -9.24
C LEU A 32 -7.39 31.81 -10.59
N ALA A 33 -8.48 32.00 -11.35
CA ALA A 33 -8.48 32.83 -12.53
C ALA A 33 -9.12 34.18 -12.19
N HIS A 34 -8.41 35.28 -12.49
CA HIS A 34 -8.87 36.63 -12.20
C HIS A 34 -8.90 37.48 -13.47
N ASN A 35 -10.07 38.06 -13.78
CA ASN A 35 -10.27 39.00 -14.86
C ASN A 35 -10.26 40.44 -14.30
N SER A 36 -9.11 41.10 -14.39
CA SER A 36 -8.89 42.46 -13.85
C SER A 36 -9.64 43.57 -14.57
N ARG A 37 -10.16 43.32 -15.78
CA ARG A 37 -10.96 44.32 -16.53
C ARG A 37 -12.40 44.38 -16.03
N LEU A 38 -12.93 43.25 -15.56
CA LEU A 38 -14.30 43.13 -15.06
C LEU A 38 -14.35 43.00 -13.52
N ASP A 39 -13.19 42.84 -12.87
CA ASP A 39 -13.04 42.58 -11.43
C ASP A 39 -13.78 41.30 -10.98
N ILE A 40 -13.74 40.26 -11.82
CA ILE A 40 -14.41 38.98 -11.59
C ILE A 40 -13.36 37.89 -11.44
N HIS A 41 -13.57 36.95 -10.51
CA HIS A 41 -12.70 35.80 -10.31
C HIS A 41 -13.48 34.48 -10.34
N THR A 42 -12.81 33.41 -10.74
CA THR A 42 -13.28 32.03 -10.63
C THR A 42 -12.17 31.17 -10.04
N GLN A 43 -12.55 30.11 -9.34
CA GLN A 43 -11.57 29.20 -8.76
C GLN A 43 -12.01 27.74 -8.92
N THR A 44 -11.02 26.86 -9.04
CA THR A 44 -11.23 25.41 -9.00
C THR A 44 -10.18 24.77 -8.10
N SER A 45 -10.55 23.72 -7.37
CA SER A 45 -9.65 23.01 -6.46
C SER A 45 -9.47 21.56 -6.86
N VAL A 46 -8.26 21.04 -6.69
CA VAL A 46 -7.92 19.62 -6.85
C VAL A 46 -7.25 19.09 -5.58
N GLN A 47 -7.58 17.86 -5.19
CA GLN A 47 -6.93 17.17 -4.09
C GLN A 47 -5.78 16.32 -4.65
N LEU A 48 -4.57 16.61 -4.22
CA LEU A 48 -3.38 15.85 -4.57
C LEU A 48 -3.01 14.90 -3.42
N SER A 49 -2.86 13.62 -3.73
CA SER A 49 -2.45 12.58 -2.78
C SER A 49 -1.15 11.95 -3.27
N ILE A 50 -0.16 11.87 -2.39
CA ILE A 50 1.13 11.23 -2.69
C ILE A 50 1.06 9.78 -2.26
N HIS A 51 1.44 8.87 -3.14
CA HIS A 51 1.64 7.46 -2.80
C HIS A 51 3.08 7.05 -3.08
N TYR A 52 3.72 6.36 -2.15
CA TYR A 52 5.02 5.75 -2.38
C TYR A 52 5.01 4.32 -1.87
N PRO A 53 5.61 3.38 -2.61
CA PRO A 53 5.65 1.98 -2.19
C PRO A 53 6.63 1.78 -1.03
N PRO A 54 6.44 0.71 -0.25
CA PRO A 54 7.48 0.24 0.66
C PRO A 54 8.77 -0.09 -0.12
N LYS A 55 9.95 0.23 0.45
CA LYS A 55 11.24 0.04 -0.24
C LYS A 55 11.67 -1.43 -0.35
N ALA A 56 11.24 -2.27 0.59
CA ALA A 56 11.59 -3.68 0.66
C ALA A 56 10.40 -4.56 0.22
N GLN A 57 10.65 -5.85 0.02
CA GLN A 57 9.59 -6.85 -0.17
C GLN A 57 8.95 -7.23 1.18
N PRO A 58 7.74 -7.83 1.19
CA PRO A 58 7.12 -8.30 2.42
C PRO A 58 8.00 -9.35 3.10
N SER A 59 8.24 -9.18 4.40
CA SER A 59 8.95 -10.15 5.23
C SER A 59 7.93 -11.06 5.91
N CYS A 60 7.91 -12.33 5.49
CA CYS A 60 6.99 -13.31 6.03
C CYS A 60 7.74 -14.47 6.72
N ALA A 61 7.22 -14.96 7.84
CA ALA A 61 7.82 -15.99 8.68
C ALA A 61 6.76 -16.90 9.32
N VAL A 62 7.20 -18.10 9.74
CA VAL A 62 6.38 -19.06 10.48
C VAL A 62 6.89 -19.11 11.92
N LEU A 63 6.01 -18.85 12.87
CA LEU A 63 6.30 -18.89 14.30
C LEU A 63 5.54 -20.04 14.97
N PRO A 64 6.21 -20.86 15.79
CA PRO A 64 5.52 -21.87 16.58
C PRO A 64 4.68 -21.22 17.68
N ALA A 65 3.49 -21.77 17.94
CA ALA A 65 2.60 -21.37 19.03
C ALA A 65 2.10 -22.62 19.79
N PRO A 66 1.64 -22.51 21.05
CA PRO A 66 1.13 -23.65 21.79
C PRO A 66 -0.08 -24.29 21.08
N GLY A 67 0.08 -25.51 20.56
CA GLY A 67 -0.96 -26.23 19.81
C GLY A 67 -1.28 -25.69 18.41
N ALA A 68 -0.53 -24.69 17.94
CA ALA A 68 -0.78 -24.01 16.66
C ALA A 68 0.52 -23.51 16.02
N LEU A 69 0.43 -23.09 14.77
CA LEU A 69 1.47 -22.34 14.09
C LEU A 69 0.92 -21.00 13.62
N SER A 70 1.75 -19.98 13.68
CA SER A 70 1.40 -18.61 13.35
C SER A 70 2.20 -18.15 12.15
N LEU A 71 1.50 -17.86 11.05
CA LEU A 71 2.08 -17.29 9.84
C LEU A 71 2.02 -15.78 9.95
N VAL A 72 3.17 -15.12 10.03
CA VAL A 72 3.25 -13.66 10.15
C VAL A 72 3.83 -13.10 8.86
N CYS A 73 3.19 -12.09 8.28
CA CYS A 73 3.80 -11.30 7.22
C CYS A 73 3.71 -9.81 7.54
N THR A 74 4.81 -9.11 7.27
CA THR A 74 4.98 -7.69 7.56
C THR A 74 5.54 -6.99 6.34
N TRP A 75 4.98 -5.84 6.01
CA TRP A 75 5.45 -5.00 4.92
C TRP A 75 5.54 -3.55 5.40
N PRO A 76 6.60 -3.22 6.16
CA PRO A 76 6.74 -1.94 6.80
C PRO A 76 7.00 -0.82 5.79
N GLY A 77 6.43 0.36 6.09
CA GLY A 77 6.55 1.55 5.25
C GLY A 77 5.48 1.63 4.17
N GLY A 78 5.75 2.45 3.16
CA GLY A 78 4.77 2.82 2.14
C GLY A 78 3.73 3.82 2.64
N LEU A 79 3.10 4.53 1.71
CA LEU A 79 1.94 5.36 1.98
C LEU A 79 0.94 5.22 0.83
N PRO A 80 -0.31 4.79 1.10
CA PRO A 80 -0.80 4.25 2.38
C PRO A 80 -0.12 2.93 2.77
N ALA A 81 -0.37 2.43 3.98
CA ALA A 81 0.10 1.10 4.38
C ALA A 81 -0.41 0.04 3.39
N ALA A 82 0.49 -0.84 2.95
CA ALA A 82 0.16 -1.86 1.96
C ALA A 82 -0.83 -2.90 2.53
N GLN A 83 -1.77 -3.35 1.71
CA GLN A 83 -2.72 -4.39 2.10
C GLN A 83 -2.08 -5.77 1.91
N LEU A 84 -2.04 -6.56 2.97
CA LEU A 84 -1.53 -7.93 2.98
C LEU A 84 -2.69 -8.90 3.18
N GLN A 85 -2.71 -9.97 2.39
CA GLN A 85 -3.71 -11.02 2.48
C GLN A 85 -3.02 -12.39 2.40
N TRP A 86 -3.35 -13.28 3.32
CA TRP A 86 -2.90 -14.66 3.25
C TRP A 86 -3.84 -15.51 2.40
N ALA A 87 -3.29 -16.54 1.76
CA ALA A 87 -4.01 -17.60 1.09
C ALA A 87 -3.29 -18.93 1.38
N GLY A 88 -4.05 -19.98 1.62
CA GLY A 88 -3.54 -21.30 1.97
C GLY A 88 -4.32 -22.41 1.26
N PRO A 89 -4.01 -23.69 1.56
CA PRO A 89 -4.67 -24.83 0.94
C PRO A 89 -6.18 -24.89 1.27
N GLN A 90 -6.62 -24.33 2.40
CA GLN A 90 -8.03 -24.26 2.77
C GLN A 90 -8.76 -23.00 2.27
N GLY A 91 -8.09 -22.14 1.50
CA GLY A 91 -8.69 -20.97 0.87
C GLY A 91 -8.06 -19.64 1.30
N ALA A 92 -8.86 -18.57 1.19
CA ALA A 92 -8.44 -17.23 1.55
C ALA A 92 -8.36 -17.06 3.08
N GLY A 93 -7.29 -16.43 3.54
CA GLY A 93 -7.02 -16.14 4.94
C GLY A 93 -7.30 -14.68 5.32
N PRO A 94 -6.79 -14.25 6.48
CA PRO A 94 -6.98 -12.90 6.97
C PRO A 94 -6.32 -11.86 6.05
N THR A 95 -6.88 -10.65 6.09
CA THR A 95 -6.39 -9.47 5.37
C THR A 95 -6.21 -8.33 6.35
N ALA A 96 -5.08 -7.63 6.29
CA ALA A 96 -4.77 -6.48 7.14
C ALA A 96 -3.78 -5.53 6.46
N LEU A 97 -3.59 -4.33 7.01
CA LEU A 97 -2.72 -3.29 6.45
C LEU A 97 -1.36 -3.29 7.16
N GLY A 98 -0.27 -3.39 6.41
CA GLY A 98 1.11 -3.35 6.89
C GLY A 98 1.58 -4.62 7.61
N ASN A 99 0.72 -5.29 8.37
CA ASN A 99 1.00 -6.56 9.01
C ASN A 99 -0.21 -7.50 9.00
N VAL A 100 0.00 -8.79 8.82
CA VAL A 100 -1.07 -9.79 8.85
C VAL A 100 -0.58 -11.09 9.46
N THR A 101 -1.38 -11.67 10.35
CA THR A 101 -1.08 -12.90 11.07
C THR A 101 -2.19 -13.91 10.85
N TRP A 102 -1.83 -15.16 10.54
CA TRP A 102 -2.78 -16.26 10.42
C TRP A 102 -2.36 -17.45 11.27
N SER A 103 -3.18 -17.74 12.29
CA SER A 103 -3.00 -18.88 13.18
C SER A 103 -3.67 -20.12 12.60
N TYR A 104 -2.98 -21.25 12.66
CA TYR A 104 -3.46 -22.53 12.14
C TYR A 104 -3.22 -23.63 13.17
N ALA A 105 -4.23 -24.46 13.44
CA ALA A 105 -4.11 -25.56 14.40
C ALA A 105 -3.19 -26.65 13.85
N ALA A 106 -2.19 -27.11 14.63
CA ALA A 106 -1.18 -28.06 14.15
C ALA A 106 -1.76 -29.39 13.63
N THR A 107 -2.96 -29.77 14.10
CA THR A 107 -3.68 -30.98 13.69
C THR A 107 -4.30 -30.90 12.29
N GLN A 108 -4.42 -29.71 11.71
CA GLN A 108 -5.16 -29.48 10.46
C GLN A 108 -4.24 -29.34 9.23
N LEU A 109 -2.92 -29.46 9.38
CA LEU A 109 -2.00 -29.28 8.25
C LEU A 109 -1.49 -30.61 7.73
N PRO A 110 -1.73 -30.93 6.45
CA PRO A 110 -0.98 -31.97 5.79
C PRO A 110 0.50 -31.57 5.71
N ASN A 111 1.37 -32.58 5.84
CA ASN A 111 2.81 -32.46 5.64
C ASN A 111 3.06 -31.79 4.28
N SER A 112 3.88 -30.73 4.24
CA SER A 112 4.15 -29.87 3.06
C SER A 112 3.05 -28.90 2.59
N SER A 113 2.35 -28.24 3.51
CA SER A 113 1.40 -27.17 3.16
C SER A 113 2.11 -25.91 2.65
N ALA A 114 1.58 -25.31 1.57
CA ALA A 114 2.09 -24.06 0.99
C ALA A 114 1.12 -22.90 1.21
N PHE A 115 1.63 -21.79 1.73
CA PHE A 115 0.90 -20.56 1.99
C PHE A 115 1.45 -19.44 1.12
N THR A 116 0.58 -18.53 0.68
CA THR A 116 0.94 -17.39 -0.16
C THR A 116 0.42 -16.12 0.50
N CYS A 117 1.30 -15.15 0.74
CA CYS A 117 0.92 -13.80 1.11
C CYS A 117 0.92 -12.91 -0.12
N THR A 118 -0.23 -12.28 -0.40
CA THR A 118 -0.40 -11.29 -1.46
C THR A 118 -0.37 -9.90 -0.87
N GLY A 119 0.64 -9.10 -1.23
CA GLY A 119 0.75 -7.69 -0.90
C GLY A 119 0.26 -6.81 -2.05
N ARG A 120 -0.64 -5.87 -1.76
CA ARG A 120 -1.20 -4.89 -2.70
C ARG A 120 -0.89 -3.47 -2.20
N HIS A 121 -0.45 -2.61 -3.10
CA HIS A 121 -0.18 -1.20 -2.81
C HIS A 121 -0.54 -0.35 -4.03
N PRO A 122 -1.22 0.81 -3.87
CA PRO A 122 -1.69 1.61 -5.01
C PRO A 122 -0.57 2.18 -5.88
N ALA A 123 0.64 2.35 -5.30
CA ALA A 123 1.82 2.77 -6.06
C ALA A 123 2.52 1.63 -6.84
N LEU A 124 2.00 0.39 -6.81
CA LEU A 124 2.55 -0.75 -7.53
C LEU A 124 1.55 -1.25 -8.57
N ALA A 125 2.03 -1.47 -9.81
CA ALA A 125 1.18 -1.97 -10.90
C ALA A 125 0.74 -3.43 -10.71
N LEU A 126 1.57 -4.23 -10.03
CA LEU A 126 1.32 -5.64 -9.76
C LEU A 126 1.39 -5.93 -8.26
N PRO A 127 0.60 -6.89 -7.76
CA PRO A 127 0.71 -7.37 -6.40
C PRO A 127 2.03 -8.12 -6.20
N VAL A 128 2.61 -8.00 -5.01
CA VAL A 128 3.78 -8.77 -4.60
C VAL A 128 3.32 -10.07 -3.96
N LEU A 129 3.88 -11.19 -4.39
CA LEU A 129 3.51 -12.52 -3.92
C LEU A 129 4.69 -13.14 -3.19
N VAL A 130 4.47 -13.56 -1.95
CA VAL A 130 5.46 -14.28 -1.15
C VAL A 130 4.91 -15.64 -0.79
N ARG A 131 5.58 -16.71 -1.21
CA ARG A 131 5.17 -18.10 -0.94
C ARG A 131 6.05 -18.72 0.13
N ILE A 132 5.43 -19.37 1.11
CA ILE A 132 6.11 -20.11 2.17
C ILE A 132 5.60 -21.54 2.18
N THR A 133 6.51 -22.49 2.31
CA THR A 133 6.20 -23.91 2.48
C THR A 133 6.59 -24.35 3.88
N LEU A 134 5.72 -25.10 4.54
CA LEU A 134 6.10 -25.77 5.77
C LEU A 134 7.01 -26.94 5.44
N SER A 135 8.27 -26.85 5.85
CA SER A 135 9.21 -27.96 5.78
C SER A 135 8.79 -29.07 6.76
N PRO A 136 8.92 -30.37 6.38
CA PRO A 136 8.50 -31.50 7.22
C PRO A 136 9.35 -31.70 8.50
N VAL A 137 10.38 -30.89 8.72
CA VAL A 137 11.29 -31.04 9.86
C VAL A 137 11.07 -29.90 10.86
N PHE A 138 10.00 -30.00 11.64
CA PHE A 138 10.00 -29.40 12.97
C PHE A 138 10.71 -30.40 13.90
N THR A 139 12.05 -30.37 13.93
CA THR A 139 12.77 -30.90 15.09
C THR A 139 12.73 -29.81 16.16
N PRO A 140 12.07 -30.00 17.31
CA PRO A 140 12.33 -29.15 18.46
C PRO A 140 13.77 -29.41 18.88
N THR A 141 14.68 -28.49 18.57
CA THR A 141 16.01 -28.49 19.19
C THR A 141 15.81 -28.09 20.65
N VAL A 142 15.64 -29.09 21.50
CA VAL A 142 15.80 -28.95 22.95
C VAL A 142 17.29 -28.77 23.20
N ALA A 143 17.66 -27.61 23.74
CA ALA A 143 18.95 -27.38 24.40
C ALA A 143 18.64 -26.90 25.83
#